data_AF-A0A959Q5E0-F1
#
_entry.id   AF-A0A959Q5E0-F1
#
_cell.length_a   1.000
_cell.length_b   1.000
_cell.length_c   1.000
_cell.angle_alpha   90.00
_cell.angle_beta   90.00
_cell.angle_gamma   90.00
#
_symmetry.space_group_name_H-M   'P 1'
#
loop_
_entity.id
_entity.type
_entity.pdbx_description
1 polymer ?
#
loop_
_entity_poly.entity_id
_entity_poly.type
_entity_poly.pdbx_seq_one_letter_code
_entity_poly.pdbx_strand_id
1 'polypeptide(L)'
;MDLLKSKFSQKASALQKEIKTILRENGDRKIDQVTLSQLFGGARGIKMMVWETSNLDPIDGIRFRGYSIPQLRDQLPKGPDGKEPLPEGLFWLMLVGEIPTADEVKWLAEQWVSRSNVPEHVFRTLDAMPTDTHPMTQFIVAITAMQASS
;
A
#
# COMPACT_ATOMS: atom_id res chain seq x y z
N MET A 1 -10.34 19.66 1.42
CA MET A 1 -9.50 18.46 1.53
C MET A 1 -10.43 17.27 1.51
N ASP A 2 -10.21 16.33 0.60
CA ASP A 2 -11.13 15.22 0.34
C ASP A 2 -11.23 14.27 1.55
N LEU A 3 -12.32 13.48 1.64
CA LEU A 3 -12.67 12.65 2.79
C LEU A 3 -11.50 11.79 3.30
N LEU A 4 -10.92 10.98 2.42
CA LEU A 4 -9.78 10.11 2.75
C LEU A 4 -8.54 10.91 3.16
N LYS A 5 -8.26 12.04 2.50
CA LYS A 5 -7.10 12.89 2.83
C LYS A 5 -7.22 13.50 4.22
N SER A 6 -8.43 13.93 4.61
CA SER A 6 -8.70 14.47 5.94
C SER A 6 -8.47 13.40 7.02
N LYS A 7 -9.08 12.21 6.85
CA LYS A 7 -8.88 11.08 7.76
C LYS A 7 -7.42 10.65 7.87
N PHE A 8 -6.74 10.51 6.73
CA PHE A 8 -5.33 10.16 6.70
C PHE A 8 -4.47 11.19 7.43
N SER A 9 -4.70 12.49 7.22
CA SER A 9 -3.97 13.56 7.92
C SER A 9 -4.12 13.46 9.44
N GLN A 10 -5.33 13.19 9.94
CA GLN A 10 -5.59 12.99 11.37
C GLN A 10 -4.82 11.79 11.93
N LYS A 11 -4.91 10.63 11.27
CA LYS A 11 -4.23 9.39 11.68
C LYS A 11 -2.70 9.53 11.61
N ALA A 12 -2.19 10.05 10.52
CA ALA A 12 -0.76 10.27 10.31
C ALA A 12 -0.18 11.25 11.34
N SER A 13 -0.90 12.33 11.67
CA SER A 13 -0.45 13.30 12.67
C SER A 13 -0.39 12.70 14.08
N ALA A 14 -1.31 11.81 14.43
CA ALA A 14 -1.28 11.08 15.69
C ALA A 14 -0.10 10.09 15.73
N LEU A 15 0.05 9.28 14.68
CA LEU A 15 1.13 8.31 14.54
C LEU A 15 2.51 8.98 14.56
N GLN A 16 2.65 10.14 13.93
CA GLN A 16 3.90 10.91 13.94
C GLN A 16 4.32 11.29 15.37
N LYS A 17 3.37 11.68 16.23
CA LYS A 17 3.66 12.00 17.63
C LYS A 17 4.08 10.75 18.41
N GLU A 18 3.39 9.64 18.19
CA GLU A 18 3.73 8.35 18.81
C GLU A 18 5.14 7.89 18.43
N ILE A 19 5.48 7.88 17.14
CA ILE A 19 6.82 7.51 16.65
C ILE A 19 7.90 8.41 17.26
N LYS A 20 7.66 9.73 17.34
CA LYS A 20 8.61 10.66 17.99
C LYS A 20 8.82 10.33 19.46
N THR A 21 7.76 9.96 20.18
CA THR A 21 7.86 9.53 21.58
C THR A 21 8.64 8.23 21.71
N ILE A 22 8.33 7.22 20.88
CA ILE A 22 9.03 5.93 20.87
C ILE A 22 10.53 6.13 20.62
N LEU A 23 10.89 6.93 19.62
CA LEU A 23 12.29 7.22 19.30
C LEU A 23 12.99 8.00 20.42
N ARG A 24 12.31 8.94 21.06
CA ARG A 24 12.86 9.69 22.21
C ARG A 24 13.15 8.78 23.40
N GLU A 25 12.27 7.81 23.66
CA GLU A 25 12.34 6.93 24.84
C GLU A 25 13.20 5.68 24.59
N ASN A 26 13.33 5.23 23.34
CA ASN A 26 13.93 3.94 23.00
C ASN A 26 14.96 4.03 21.86
N GLY A 27 15.42 5.22 21.46
CA GLY A 27 16.28 5.42 20.29
C GLY A 27 17.56 4.57 20.29
N ASP A 28 18.16 4.36 21.46
CA ASP A 28 19.39 3.56 21.60
C ASP A 28 19.14 2.07 21.86
N ARG A 29 17.88 1.63 21.80
CA ARG A 29 17.54 0.22 22.04
C ARG A 29 18.06 -0.63 20.88
N LYS A 30 18.95 -1.57 21.20
CA LYS A 30 19.42 -2.59 20.25
C LYS A 30 18.24 -3.50 19.84
N ILE A 31 17.90 -3.51 18.55
CA ILE A 31 16.80 -4.31 17.98
C ILE A 31 17.26 -5.62 17.35
N ASP A 32 18.56 -5.74 17.04
CA ASP A 32 19.15 -6.89 16.37
C ASP A 32 20.68 -6.93 16.58
N GLN A 33 21.32 -8.07 16.26
CA GLN A 33 22.77 -8.22 16.18
C GLN A 33 23.15 -8.74 14.79
N VAL A 34 24.12 -8.11 14.14
CA VAL A 34 24.51 -8.43 12.76
C VAL A 34 25.82 -9.19 12.74
N THR A 35 25.84 -10.31 12.01
CA THR A 35 27.02 -11.13 11.75
C THR A 35 27.57 -10.90 10.33
N LEU A 36 28.83 -11.28 10.11
CA LEU A 36 29.48 -11.13 8.80
C LEU A 36 28.79 -11.92 7.68
N SER A 37 28.27 -13.12 7.99
CA SER A 37 27.55 -13.95 7.03
C SER A 37 26.23 -13.33 6.58
N GLN A 38 25.51 -12.64 7.47
CA GLN A 38 24.28 -11.93 7.11
C GLN A 38 24.56 -10.76 6.17
N LEU A 39 25.70 -10.06 6.32
CA LEU A 39 26.10 -8.99 5.41
C LEU A 39 26.32 -9.52 3.98
N PHE A 40 27.13 -10.57 3.83
CA PHE A 40 27.37 -11.18 2.51
C PHE A 40 26.14 -11.92 1.96
N GLY A 41 25.24 -12.39 2.82
CA GLY A 41 23.99 -13.05 2.46
C GLY A 41 22.84 -12.11 2.06
N GLY A 42 23.10 -10.81 1.86
CA GLY A 42 22.08 -9.84 1.48
C GLY A 42 21.12 -9.50 2.62
N ALA A 43 21.65 -9.35 3.84
CA ALA A 43 20.92 -8.97 5.06
C ALA A 43 19.79 -9.94 5.47
N ARG A 44 19.92 -11.22 5.12
CA ARG A 44 18.97 -12.26 5.52
C ARG A 44 18.82 -12.32 7.04
N GLY A 45 17.59 -12.15 7.52
CA GLY A 45 17.24 -12.23 8.93
C GLY A 45 17.57 -10.97 9.74
N ILE A 46 18.05 -9.89 9.10
CA ILE A 46 18.28 -8.60 9.78
C ILE A 46 17.00 -7.76 9.71
N LYS A 47 16.58 -7.20 10.85
CA LYS A 47 15.50 -6.21 10.90
C LYS A 47 15.99 -4.85 10.42
N MET A 48 15.65 -4.47 9.18
CA MET A 48 16.21 -3.26 8.53
C MET A 48 15.23 -2.10 8.35
N MET A 49 13.93 -2.35 8.33
CA MET A 49 12.95 -1.30 8.03
C MET A 49 11.65 -1.48 8.80
N VAL A 50 10.98 -0.36 9.04
CA VAL A 50 9.61 -0.32 9.58
C VAL A 50 8.63 -0.38 8.42
N TRP A 51 7.65 -1.27 8.51
CA TRP A 51 6.58 -1.43 7.52
C TRP A 51 5.23 -1.60 8.23
N GLU A 52 4.37 -0.59 8.15
CA GLU A 52 3.19 -0.45 9.02
C GLU A 52 1.91 -1.06 8.43
N THR A 53 1.82 -1.22 7.11
CA THR A 53 0.56 -1.60 6.45
C THR A 53 0.25 -3.09 6.61
N SER A 54 1.28 -3.93 6.72
CA SER A 54 1.14 -5.38 6.82
C SER A 54 2.25 -6.03 7.62
N ASN A 55 1.95 -7.15 8.27
CA ASN A 55 2.92 -7.99 8.95
C ASN A 55 2.62 -9.47 8.67
N LEU A 56 3.66 -10.30 8.61
CA LEU A 56 3.53 -11.74 8.40
C LEU A 56 3.47 -12.46 9.76
N ASP A 57 2.31 -13.04 10.07
CA ASP A 57 2.13 -13.93 11.20
C ASP A 57 2.63 -15.34 10.83
N PRO A 58 3.45 -15.99 11.68
CA PRO A 58 3.98 -17.32 11.38
C PRO A 58 2.92 -18.43 11.31
N ILE A 59 1.73 -18.22 11.88
CA ILE A 59 0.63 -19.19 11.92
C ILE A 59 -0.46 -18.80 10.93
N ASP A 60 -0.94 -17.55 11.02
CA ASP A 60 -2.12 -17.10 10.27
C ASP A 60 -1.78 -16.43 8.93
N GLY A 61 -0.50 -16.32 8.59
CA GLY A 61 -0.03 -15.71 7.35
C GLY A 61 -0.09 -14.18 7.37
N ILE A 62 -0.23 -13.57 6.19
CA ILE A 62 -0.17 -12.10 6.06
C ILE A 62 -1.39 -11.45 6.72
N ARG A 63 -1.12 -10.44 7.54
CA ARG A 63 -2.13 -9.56 8.16
C ARG A 63 -2.01 -8.15 7.60
N PHE A 64 -3.13 -7.53 7.24
CA PHE A 64 -3.18 -6.12 6.84
C PHE A 64 -3.76 -5.31 7.98
N ARG A 65 -2.97 -4.37 8.52
CA ARG A 65 -3.34 -3.57 9.71
C ARG A 65 -3.91 -4.41 10.88
N GLY A 66 -3.37 -5.63 11.06
CA GLY A 66 -3.76 -6.57 12.12
C GLY A 66 -4.83 -7.60 11.72
N TYR A 67 -5.54 -7.40 10.60
CA TYR A 67 -6.59 -8.31 10.13
C TYR A 67 -6.02 -9.40 9.23
N SER A 68 -6.41 -10.65 9.46
CA SER A 68 -6.09 -11.77 8.55
C SER A 68 -6.94 -11.73 7.28
N ILE A 69 -6.51 -12.42 6.22
CA ILE A 69 -7.27 -12.49 4.96
C ILE A 69 -8.72 -12.98 5.18
N PRO A 70 -8.99 -14.05 5.96
CA PRO A 70 -10.36 -14.47 6.24
C PRO A 70 -11.20 -13.37 6.90
N GLN A 71 -10.64 -12.68 7.90
CA GLN A 71 -11.33 -11.57 8.57
C GLN A 71 -11.69 -10.43 7.61
N LEU A 72 -10.80 -10.15 6.64
CA LEU A 72 -11.04 -9.11 5.63
C LEU A 72 -12.08 -9.51 4.60
N ARG A 73 -12.14 -10.80 4.22
CA ARG A 73 -13.20 -11.31 3.35
C ARG A 73 -14.59 -11.17 3.97
N ASP A 74 -14.67 -11.21 5.29
CA ASP A 74 -15.93 -11.06 6.02
C ASP A 74 -16.30 -9.59 6.28
N GLN A 75 -15.31 -8.75 6.59
CA GLN A 75 -15.53 -7.37 7.06
C GLN A 75 -15.48 -6.30 5.95
N LEU A 76 -14.72 -6.51 4.87
CA LEU A 76 -14.60 -5.49 3.83
C LEU A 76 -15.87 -5.43 2.95
N PRO A 77 -16.29 -4.23 2.51
CA PRO A 77 -17.36 -4.09 1.53
C PRO A 77 -17.08 -4.90 0.27
N LYS A 78 -18.11 -5.57 -0.24
CA LYS A 78 -18.04 -6.48 -1.39
C LYS A 78 -18.62 -5.84 -2.64
N GLY A 79 -18.22 -6.35 -3.80
CA GLY A 79 -18.80 -5.95 -5.08
C GLY A 79 -20.27 -6.35 -5.24
N PRO A 80 -20.92 -5.98 -6.35
CA PRO A 80 -22.34 -6.26 -6.61
C PRO A 80 -22.72 -7.75 -6.48
N ASP A 81 -21.81 -8.65 -6.84
CA ASP A 81 -22.02 -10.10 -6.75
C ASP A 81 -21.89 -10.64 -5.31
N GLY A 82 -21.46 -9.81 -4.35
CA GLY A 82 -21.34 -10.16 -2.93
C GLY A 82 -20.28 -11.22 -2.59
N LYS A 83 -19.46 -11.65 -3.55
CA LYS A 83 -18.50 -12.76 -3.39
C LYS A 83 -17.16 -12.33 -2.81
N GLU A 84 -16.57 -11.27 -3.36
CA GLU A 84 -15.21 -10.85 -3.05
C GLU A 84 -15.15 -9.39 -2.58
N PRO A 85 -14.23 -9.07 -1.66
CA PRO A 85 -14.04 -7.71 -1.16
C PRO A 85 -13.48 -6.78 -2.23
N LEU A 86 -13.87 -5.51 -2.18
CA LEU A 86 -13.41 -4.50 -3.13
C LEU A 86 -11.97 -4.02 -2.80
N PRO A 87 -11.07 -3.91 -3.79
CA PRO A 87 -9.71 -3.40 -3.59
C PRO A 87 -9.65 -1.99 -3.00
N GLU A 88 -10.63 -1.14 -3.31
CA GLU A 88 -10.84 0.18 -2.71
C GLU A 88 -10.90 0.09 -1.19
N GLY A 89 -11.61 -0.91 -0.67
CA GLY A 89 -11.75 -1.12 0.77
C GLY A 89 -10.43 -1.50 1.44
N LEU A 90 -9.66 -2.36 0.78
CA LEU A 90 -8.31 -2.72 1.24
C LEU A 90 -7.35 -1.54 1.19
N PHE A 91 -7.39 -0.73 0.13
CA PHE A 91 -6.58 0.49 0.00
C PHE A 91 -6.88 1.48 1.13
N TRP A 92 -8.16 1.69 1.42
CA TRP A 92 -8.59 2.52 2.54
C TRP A 92 -8.03 2.02 3.87
N LEU A 93 -8.22 0.73 4.17
CA LEU A 93 -7.68 0.10 5.37
C LEU A 93 -6.17 0.32 5.49
N MET A 94 -5.42 0.09 4.41
CA MET A 94 -3.96 0.27 4.42
C MET A 94 -3.56 1.71 4.77
N LEU A 95 -4.30 2.71 4.32
CA LEU A 95 -4.00 4.12 4.59
C LEU A 95 -4.39 4.57 6.00
N VAL A 96 -5.60 4.27 6.46
CA VAL A 96 -6.14 4.85 7.71
C VAL A 96 -6.24 3.86 8.88
N GLY A 97 -6.07 2.57 8.64
CA GLY A 97 -6.13 1.53 9.67
C GLY A 97 -7.54 1.18 10.15
N GLU A 98 -8.57 1.57 9.41
CA GLU A 98 -9.99 1.34 9.74
C GLU A 98 -10.69 0.61 8.59
N ILE A 99 -11.64 -0.27 8.93
CA ILE A 99 -12.52 -0.90 7.94
C ILE A 99 -13.49 0.17 7.40
N PRO A 100 -13.51 0.43 6.08
CA PRO A 100 -14.37 1.45 5.51
C PRO A 100 -15.85 1.01 5.47
N THR A 101 -16.73 1.99 5.43
CA THR A 101 -18.15 1.77 5.11
C THR A 101 -18.36 1.57 3.61
N ALA A 102 -19.54 1.06 3.22
CA ALA A 102 -19.91 0.93 1.81
C ALA A 102 -19.91 2.29 1.07
N ASP A 103 -20.35 3.36 1.74
CA ASP A 103 -20.36 4.71 1.17
C ASP A 103 -18.94 5.26 0.98
N GLU A 104 -18.02 4.98 1.90
CA GLU A 104 -16.61 5.35 1.77
C GLU A 104 -15.91 4.65 0.62
N VAL A 105 -16.21 3.34 0.44
CA VAL A 105 -15.72 2.56 -0.70
C VAL A 105 -16.29 3.08 -2.02
N LYS A 106 -17.60 3.36 -2.07
CA LYS A 106 -18.24 3.94 -3.25
C LYS A 106 -17.63 5.29 -3.62
N TRP A 107 -17.44 6.16 -2.63
CA TRP A 107 -16.79 7.45 -2.82
C TRP A 107 -15.37 7.28 -3.38
N LEU A 108 -14.59 6.33 -2.86
CA LEU A 108 -13.23 6.07 -3.34
C LEU A 108 -13.22 5.55 -4.79
N ALA A 109 -14.15 4.66 -5.14
CA ALA A 109 -14.30 4.19 -6.51
C ALA A 109 -14.58 5.34 -7.49
N GLU A 110 -15.49 6.26 -7.14
CA GLU A 110 -15.78 7.46 -7.94
C GLU A 110 -14.54 8.37 -8.08
N GLN A 111 -13.73 8.48 -7.02
CA GLN A 111 -12.47 9.21 -7.08
C GLN A 111 -11.44 8.55 -8.00
N TRP A 112 -11.37 7.22 -8.07
CA TRP A 112 -10.47 6.53 -8.99
C TRP A 112 -10.93 6.69 -10.45
N VAL A 113 -12.23 6.55 -10.70
CA VAL A 113 -12.79 6.76 -12.05
C VAL A 113 -12.52 8.18 -12.53
N SER A 114 -12.76 9.20 -11.71
CA SER A 114 -12.48 10.60 -12.09
C SER A 114 -11.01 10.89 -12.36
N ARG A 115 -10.08 10.08 -11.82
CA ARG A 115 -8.62 10.21 -11.99
C ARG A 115 -8.03 9.22 -12.99
N SER A 116 -8.86 8.47 -13.71
CA SER A 116 -8.43 7.40 -14.63
C SER A 116 -7.91 7.90 -15.98
N ASN A 117 -7.90 9.21 -16.23
CA ASN A 117 -7.41 9.77 -17.49
C ASN A 117 -5.90 9.56 -17.66
N VAL A 118 -5.52 8.88 -18.74
CA VAL A 118 -4.14 8.64 -19.15
C VAL A 118 -3.80 9.57 -20.33
N PRO A 119 -2.74 10.41 -20.25
CA PRO A 119 -2.34 11.27 -21.35
C PRO A 119 -1.98 10.50 -22.63
N GLU A 120 -2.31 11.07 -23.79
CA GLU A 120 -2.11 10.43 -25.10
C GLU A 120 -0.66 10.03 -25.37
N HIS A 121 0.32 10.82 -24.89
CA HIS A 121 1.74 10.51 -25.12
C HIS A 121 2.19 9.21 -24.49
N VAL A 122 1.51 8.73 -23.43
CA VAL A 122 1.82 7.46 -22.78
C VAL A 122 1.44 6.30 -23.70
N PHE A 123 0.28 6.36 -24.35
CA PHE A 123 -0.12 5.36 -25.34
C PHE A 123 0.82 5.36 -26.54
N ARG A 124 1.18 6.54 -27.08
CA ARG A 124 2.16 6.63 -28.18
C ARG A 124 3.54 6.05 -27.81
N THR A 125 3.93 6.16 -26.54
CA THR A 125 5.18 5.55 -26.04
C THR A 125 5.09 4.02 -26.03
N LEU A 126 3.93 3.46 -25.68
CA LEU A 126 3.69 2.03 -25.68
C LEU A 126 3.59 1.47 -27.11
N ASP A 127 2.85 2.15 -27.99
CA ASP A 127 2.63 1.75 -29.38
C ASP A 127 3.93 1.78 -30.21
N ALA A 128 4.93 2.56 -29.78
CA ALA A 128 6.25 2.60 -30.40
C ALA A 128 7.14 1.40 -30.04
N MET A 129 6.75 0.57 -29.06
CA MET A 129 7.52 -0.60 -28.66
C MET A 129 7.31 -1.78 -29.61
N PRO A 130 8.34 -2.62 -29.82
CA PRO A 130 8.17 -3.91 -30.50
C PRO A 130 7.08 -4.77 -29.83
N THR A 131 6.27 -5.47 -30.62
CA THR A 131 5.15 -6.29 -30.12
C THR A 131 5.58 -7.46 -29.23
N ASP A 132 6.83 -7.89 -29.33
CA ASP A 132 7.47 -8.92 -28.51
C ASP A 132 8.12 -8.36 -27.23
N THR A 133 8.02 -7.06 -26.98
CA THR A 133 8.50 -6.44 -25.74
C THR A 133 7.80 -7.05 -24.55
N HIS A 134 8.58 -7.49 -23.55
CA HIS A 134 8.04 -8.11 -22.36
C HIS A 134 7.01 -7.19 -21.64
N PRO A 135 5.83 -7.70 -21.21
CA PRO A 135 4.77 -6.87 -20.63
C PRO A 135 5.21 -6.02 -19.42
N MET A 136 6.10 -6.54 -18.58
CA MET A 136 6.64 -5.76 -17.45
C MET A 136 7.49 -4.57 -17.91
N THR A 137 8.21 -4.68 -19.02
CA THR A 137 8.97 -3.56 -19.59
C THR A 137 8.01 -2.49 -20.09
N GLN A 138 6.95 -2.89 -20.82
CA GLN A 138 5.91 -1.97 -21.27
C GLN A 138 5.25 -1.27 -20.08
N PHE A 139 4.88 -2.00 -19.03
CA PHE A 139 4.24 -1.45 -17.84
C PHE A 139 5.13 -0.46 -17.09
N ILE A 140 6.40 -0.78 -16.84
CA ILE A 140 7.34 0.14 -16.16
C ILE A 140 7.53 1.43 -16.96
N VAL A 141 7.67 1.33 -18.28
CA VAL A 141 7.81 2.51 -19.13
C VAL A 141 6.52 3.33 -19.15
N ALA A 142 5.34 2.70 -19.22
CA ALA A 142 4.06 3.40 -19.10
C ALA A 142 3.97 4.24 -17.81
N ILE A 143 4.28 3.61 -16.66
CA ILE A 143 4.26 4.27 -15.36
C ILE A 143 5.28 5.42 -15.31
N THR A 144 6.46 5.25 -15.89
CA THR A 144 7.47 6.32 -15.95
C THR A 144 7.04 7.45 -16.88
N ALA A 145 6.38 7.16 -18.00
CA ALA A 145 5.86 8.16 -18.93
C ALA A 145 4.69 8.99 -18.33
N MET A 146 3.94 8.43 -17.37
CA MET A 146 2.92 9.15 -16.59
C MET A 146 3.52 10.24 -15.67
N GLN A 147 4.84 10.24 -15.45
CA GLN A 147 5.50 11.22 -14.58
C GLN A 147 5.36 12.67 -15.10
N ALA A 148 5.21 12.88 -16.40
CA ALA A 148 5.05 14.22 -16.98
C ALA A 148 3.82 14.98 -16.43
N SER A 149 2.86 14.27 -15.84
CA SER A 149 1.66 14.80 -15.18
C SER A 149 1.71 14.75 -13.63
N SER A 150 2.88 14.47 -13.04
CA SER A 150 3.09 14.40 -11.58
C SER A 150 3.20 15.77 -10.90
#